data_AF-A0A535KZA8-F1
#
_entry.id   AF-A0A535KZA8-F1
#
_cell.length_a   1.000
_cell.length_b   1.000
_cell.length_c   1.000
_cell.angle_alpha   90.00
_cell.angle_beta   90.00
_cell.angle_gamma   90.00
#
_symmetry.space_group_name_H-M   'P 1'
#
loop_
_entity.id
_entity.type
_entity.pdbx_description
1 polymer ?
#
loop_
_entity_poly.entity_id
_entity_poly.type
_entity_poly.pdbx_seq_one_letter_code
_entity_poly.pdbx_strand_id
1 'polypeptide(L)'
;DERHDNPVYNSVVNIGVRPTFGGHKRIVEAHVLDVDLDLYDQRITIDFITRLRDEQRFAGIDALKTQIASDIRQARQILQKEA
;
A
#
# COMPACT_ATOMS: atom_id res chain seq x y z
N ASP A 1 14.43 -9.59 -19.81
CA ASP A 1 13.25 -8.80 -20.18
C ASP A 1 12.15 -9.79 -20.46
N GLU A 2 11.52 -10.28 -19.39
CA GLU A 2 10.44 -11.27 -19.44
C GLU A 2 9.25 -10.60 -18.75
N ARG A 3 8.57 -9.73 -19.48
CA ARG A 3 7.22 -9.31 -19.08
C ARG A 3 6.32 -10.53 -19.25
N HIS A 4 6.27 -11.36 -18.21
CA HIS A 4 5.12 -12.23 -18.02
C HIS A 4 3.88 -11.35 -18.03
N ASP A 5 2.81 -11.78 -18.69
CA ASP A 5 1.45 -11.22 -18.63
C ASP A 5 0.87 -11.38 -17.21
N ASN A 6 1.62 -10.97 -16.19
CA ASN A 6 1.17 -11.00 -14.83
C ASN A 6 0.14 -9.88 -14.66
N PRO A 7 -1.03 -10.20 -14.09
CA PRO A 7 -2.04 -9.19 -13.84
C PRO A 7 -1.49 -8.11 -12.91
N VAL A 8 -1.71 -6.86 -13.29
CA VAL A 8 -1.32 -5.68 -12.50
C VAL A 8 -2.54 -5.21 -11.73
N TYR A 9 -2.36 -5.00 -10.43
CA TYR A 9 -3.44 -4.56 -9.55
C TYR A 9 -3.09 -3.24 -8.85
N ASN A 10 -4.04 -2.31 -8.90
CA ASN A 10 -3.94 -1.05 -8.18
C ASN A 10 -3.90 -1.29 -6.67
N SER A 11 -2.99 -0.62 -5.98
CA SER A 11 -2.76 -0.83 -4.55
C SER A 11 -2.42 0.47 -3.84
N VAL A 12 -2.73 0.54 -2.55
CA VAL A 12 -2.09 1.51 -1.62
C VAL A 12 -1.05 0.79 -0.78
N VAL A 13 0.10 1.41 -0.59
CA VAL A 13 1.22 0.79 0.14
C VAL A 13 1.61 1.65 1.33
N ASN A 14 1.65 1.05 2.51
CA ASN A 14 2.29 1.62 3.67
C ASN A 14 3.73 1.08 3.79
N ILE A 15 4.68 1.98 4.01
CA ILE A 15 6.06 1.61 4.32
C ILE A 15 6.38 2.24 5.67
N GLY A 16 6.61 1.40 6.68
CA GLY A 16 6.79 1.87 8.04
C GLY A 16 7.78 1.08 8.88
N VAL A 17 8.08 1.59 10.07
CA VAL A 17 8.99 0.93 11.02
C VAL A 17 8.19 0.49 12.24
N ARG A 18 8.28 -0.79 12.62
CA ARG A 18 7.75 -1.27 13.90
C ARG A 18 8.81 -1.15 15.00
N PRO A 19 8.68 -0.23 15.96
CA PRO A 19 9.65 -0.08 17.04
C PRO A 19 9.52 -1.15 18.14
N THR A 20 8.45 -1.95 18.12
CA THR A 20 7.97 -2.71 19.28
C THR A 20 8.79 -3.95 19.68
N PHE A 21 9.84 -4.32 18.94
CA PHE A 21 10.68 -5.48 19.26
C PHE A 21 12.20 -5.22 19.13
N GLY A 22 12.65 -4.01 19.46
CA GLY A 22 14.08 -3.68 19.54
C GLY A 22 14.84 -3.70 18.20
N GLY A 23 14.15 -3.89 17.08
CA GLY A 23 14.71 -3.89 15.74
C GLY A 23 14.03 -2.83 14.87
N HIS A 24 14.83 -2.00 14.20
CA HIS A 24 14.39 -1.00 13.22
C HIS A 24 13.95 -1.67 11.90
N LYS A 25 13.12 -2.71 11.96
CA LYS A 25 12.71 -3.45 10.77
C LYS A 25 11.62 -2.67 10.04
N ARG A 26 11.96 -2.28 8.80
CA ARG A 26 11.00 -1.70 7.86
C ARG A 26 10.06 -2.78 7.36
N ILE A 27 8.77 -2.46 7.31
CA ILE A 27 7.71 -3.30 6.78
C ILE A 27 7.10 -2.57 5.59
N VAL A 28 6.75 -3.32 4.56
CA VAL A 28 5.98 -2.87 3.41
C VAL A 28 4.68 -3.64 3.41
N GLU A 29 3.56 -2.94 3.51
CA GLU A 29 2.21 -3.52 3.55
C GLU A 29 1.41 -2.95 2.39
N ALA A 30 1.00 -3.80 1.45
CA ALA A 30 0.18 -3.42 0.31
C ALA A 30 -1.27 -3.86 0.53
N HIS A 31 -2.21 -2.93 0.36
CA HIS A 31 -3.63 -3.24 0.25
C HIS A 31 -4.03 -3.14 -1.23
N VAL A 32 -4.28 -4.30 -1.83
CA VAL A 32 -4.76 -4.40 -3.20
C VAL A 32 -6.21 -3.94 -3.26
N LEU A 33 -6.51 -3.05 -4.20
CA LEU A 33 -7.82 -2.42 -4.33
C LEU A 33 -8.75 -3.28 -5.18
N ASP A 34 -10.02 -3.34 -4.77
CA ASP A 34 -11.14 -3.86 -5.57
C ASP A 34 -11.08 -5.36 -5.90
N VAL A 35 -10.14 -6.09 -5.31
CA VAL A 35 -10.00 -7.55 -5.45
C VAL A 35 -9.64 -8.20 -4.11
N ASP A 36 -10.02 -9.47 -3.98
CA ASP A 36 -9.61 -10.34 -2.89
C ASP A 36 -8.64 -11.39 -3.45
N LEU A 37 -7.43 -11.43 -2.93
CA LEU A 37 -6.33 -12.26 -3.44
C LEU A 37 -5.64 -12.96 -2.27
N ASP A 38 -5.41 -14.27 -2.43
CA ASP A 38 -4.50 -15.01 -1.57
C ASP A 38 -3.08 -14.94 -2.16
N LEU A 39 -2.21 -14.19 -1.50
CA LEU A 39 -0.82 -13.93 -1.93
C LEU A 39 0.21 -14.58 -0.99
N TYR A 40 -0.21 -15.44 -0.06
CA TYR A 40 0.74 -16.12 0.83
C TYR A 40 1.73 -16.97 0.03
N ASP A 41 3.00 -16.89 0.43
CA ASP A 41 4.15 -17.56 -0.21
C ASP A 41 4.38 -17.21 -1.70
N GLN A 42 3.66 -16.22 -2.24
CA GLN A 42 3.85 -15.73 -3.60
C GLN A 42 4.93 -14.67 -3.69
N ARG A 43 5.71 -14.70 -4.77
CA ARG A 43 6.61 -13.59 -5.12
C ARG A 43 5.81 -12.53 -5.88
N ILE A 44 5.76 -11.33 -5.31
CA ILE A 44 5.14 -10.16 -5.94
C ILE A 44 6.17 -9.08 -6.21
N THR A 45 5.85 -8.19 -7.15
CA THR A 45 6.58 -6.96 -7.43
C THR A 45 5.68 -5.78 -7.08
N ILE A 46 6.25 -4.72 -6.49
CA ILE A 46 5.54 -3.48 -6.18
C ILE A 46 6.23 -2.35 -6.94
N ASP A 47 5.48 -1.69 -7.82
CA ASP A 47 5.90 -0.50 -8.54
C ASP A 47 5.36 0.75 -7.83
N PHE A 48 6.26 1.60 -7.34
CA PHE A 48 5.88 2.83 -6.65
C PHE A 48 5.61 3.95 -7.66
N ILE A 49 4.35 4.34 -7.73
CA ILE A 49 3.87 5.38 -8.65
C ILE A 49 4.01 6.78 -8.04
N THR A 50 3.33 7.02 -6.92
CA THR A 50 3.30 8.33 -6.27
C THR A 50 3.27 8.17 -4.76
N ARG A 51 4.04 9.02 -4.08
CA ARG A 51 4.02 9.13 -2.62
C ARG A 51 2.87 10.03 -2.18
N LEU A 52 1.92 9.50 -1.41
CA LEU A 52 0.77 10.26 -0.93
C LEU A 52 1.11 11.16 0.28
N ARG A 53 1.84 10.62 1.26
CA ARG A 53 2.17 11.31 2.52
C ARG A 53 3.31 10.63 3.30
N ASP A 54 3.79 11.31 4.34
CA ASP A 54 4.62 10.73 5.40
C ASP A 54 3.81 9.77 6.31
N GLU A 55 4.53 8.93 7.07
CA GLU A 55 3.96 8.21 8.20
C GLU A 55 3.47 9.19 9.26
N GLN A 56 2.34 8.88 9.89
CA GLN A 56 1.76 9.75 10.91
C GLN A 56 1.22 8.91 12.07
N ARG A 57 1.28 9.47 13.28
CA ARG A 57 0.59 8.92 14.44
C ARG A 57 -0.84 9.42 14.45
N PHE A 58 -1.77 8.53 14.76
CA PHE A 58 -3.18 8.87 14.89
C PHE A 58 -3.60 8.88 16.35
N ALA A 59 -4.52 9.78 16.69
CA ALA A 59 -5.08 9.88 18.04
C ALA A 59 -5.91 8.64 18.43
N GLY A 60 -6.36 7.85 17.45
CA GLY A 60 -7.14 6.64 17.67
C GLY A 60 -7.51 5.94 16.37
N ILE A 61 -8.23 4.82 16.49
CA ILE A 61 -8.57 3.94 15.37
C ILE A 61 -9.47 4.62 14.33
N ASP A 62 -10.39 5.49 14.76
CA ASP A 62 -11.30 6.19 13.83
C ASP A 62 -10.54 7.19 12.96
N ALA A 63 -9.61 7.95 13.55
CA ALA A 63 -8.74 8.86 12.81
C ALA A 63 -7.88 8.10 11.79
N LEU A 64 -7.33 6.94 12.17
CA LEU A 64 -6.59 6.06 11.26
C LEU A 64 -7.46 5.58 10.10
N LYS A 65 -8.68 5.07 10.38
CA LYS A 65 -9.62 4.60 9.35
C LYS A 65 -10.00 5.73 8.38
N THR A 66 -10.31 6.91 8.89
CA THR A 66 -10.65 8.08 8.07
C THR A 66 -9.50 8.44 7.14
N GLN A 67 -8.26 8.43 7.64
CA GLN A 67 -7.10 8.71 6.81
C GLN A 67 -6.89 7.63 5.74
N ILE A 68 -6.94 6.34 6.10
CA ILE A 68 -6.80 5.24 5.13
C ILE A 68 -7.85 5.37 4.00
N ALA A 69 -9.11 5.67 4.35
CA ALA A 69 -10.15 5.88 3.36
C ALA A 69 -9.85 7.08 2.45
N SER A 70 -9.23 8.14 2.98
CA SER A 70 -8.78 9.29 2.18
C SER A 70 -7.62 8.92 1.25
N ASP A 71 -6.64 8.17 1.75
CA ASP A 71 -5.48 7.70 0.98
C ASP A 71 -5.94 6.84 -0.20
N ILE A 72 -6.90 5.92 0.02
CA ILE A 72 -7.49 5.08 -1.04
C ILE A 72 -8.19 5.92 -2.11
N ARG A 73 -9.00 6.92 -1.70
CA ARG A 73 -9.68 7.81 -2.67
C ARG A 73 -8.67 8.58 -3.53
N GLN A 74 -7.61 9.11 -2.91
CA GLN A 74 -6.57 9.84 -3.63
C GLN A 74 -5.78 8.93 -4.57
N ALA A 75 -5.42 7.72 -4.12
CA ALA A 75 -4.73 6.73 -4.95
C ALA A 75 -5.52 6.37 -6.19
N ARG A 76 -6.84 6.14 -6.05
CA ARG A 76 -7.72 5.87 -7.20
C ARG A 76 -7.70 7.00 -8.22
N GLN A 77 -7.74 8.25 -7.77
CA GLN A 77 -7.68 9.41 -8.67
C GLN A 77 -6.34 9.54 -9.41
N ILE A 78 -5.24 9.13 -8.78
CA ILE A 78 -3.91 9.16 -9.40
C ILE A 78 -3.76 8.02 -10.40
N LEU A 79 -4.09 6.79 -9.99
CA LEU A 79 -3.91 5.58 -10.81
C LEU A 79 -4.84 5.55 -12.02
N GLN A 80 -6.01 6.20 -11.96
CA GLN A 80 -6.87 6.39 -13.14
C GLN A 80 -6.26 7.30 -14.22
N LYS A 81 -5.31 8.18 -13.86
CA LYS A 81 -4.65 9.07 -14.83
C LYS A 81 -3.45 8.42 -15.52
N GLU A 82 -2.99 7.28 -15.02
CA GLU A 82 -1.83 6.55 -15.56
C GLU A 82 -2.21 5.31 -16.38
N ALA A 83 -3.50 4.96 -16.42
CA ALA A 83 -4.07 3.97 -17.32
C ALA A 83 -4.41 4.59 -18.68
#